data_AF-A0A2G9RHM7-F1
#
_entry.id   AF-A0A2G9RHM7-F1
#
_cell.length_a   1.000
_cell.length_b   1.000
_cell.length_c   1.000
_cell.angle_alpha   90.00
_cell.angle_beta   90.00
_cell.angle_gamma   90.00
#
_symmetry.space_group_name_H-M   'P 1'
#
loop_
_entity.id
_entity.type
_entity.pdbx_description
1 polymer ?
#
loop_
_entity_poly.entity_id
_entity_poly.type
_entity_poly.pdbx_seq_one_letter_code
_entity_poly.pdbx_strand_id
1 'polypeptide(L)'
;LYNIISDINTRAPSRIPSAFNGKALNLPQFVQLMETFVGDAPLAAVEKVTSFMQKEYVETEEERIALLAKVHQDALLARQKLVLQALFEKWDNDGSGFLELEEVDGVLTKYKEGMESEAMAKGRENLNSSKSQEGSRKLSASEFTRYILGVIHELPGPEEEVFEYVIEFLTSSVERTQADKLRGASRRKWLQHIQTVAETSGGRLDSVYKAVFQALYKDAEAHGNNKKISANIGLLEQNSPGERWNEVLRYVACTSEDALYVLNKTLNRDMKGVSFAAVDSGIPQHVPRVQYHGNIQFWNKDRLEEDRKGSLIVLPLIDAQQRVFGTLSIDTLREPRDRNIFLSHEISFYQVCRNDIY
;
A
#
# COMPACT_ATOMS: atom_id res chain seq x y z
N LEU A 1 7.85 5.09 39.52
CA LEU A 1 6.52 5.33 40.14
C LEU A 1 5.95 6.69 39.76
N TYR A 2 6.71 7.80 39.92
CA TYR A 2 6.25 9.16 39.58
C TYR A 2 5.74 9.33 38.12
N ASN A 3 6.43 8.74 37.13
CA ASN A 3 6.00 8.81 35.72
C ASN A 3 4.75 7.97 35.42
N ILE A 4 4.52 6.89 36.15
CA ILE A 4 3.32 6.03 36.01
C ILE A 4 2.10 6.74 36.61
N ILE A 5 2.29 7.42 37.75
CA ILE A 5 1.25 8.20 38.44
C ILE A 5 0.88 9.46 37.63
N SER A 6 1.86 10.08 36.96
CA SER A 6 1.66 11.18 36.01
C SER A 6 0.79 10.77 34.82
N ASP A 7 1.05 9.61 34.21
CA ASP A 7 0.30 9.12 33.06
C ASP A 7 -1.13 8.66 33.40
N ILE A 8 -1.39 8.29 34.66
CA ILE A 8 -2.73 7.95 35.14
C ILE A 8 -3.57 9.21 35.36
N ASN A 9 -2.97 10.29 35.87
CA ASN A 9 -3.67 11.56 36.12
C ASN A 9 -3.99 12.37 34.85
N THR A 10 -3.29 12.14 33.74
CA THR A 10 -3.59 12.79 32.45
C THR A 10 -4.76 12.16 31.71
N ARG A 11 -5.15 10.92 32.09
CA ARG A 11 -6.40 10.32 31.64
C ARG A 11 -7.53 10.85 32.51
N ALA A 12 -8.29 11.81 31.97
CA ALA A 12 -9.48 12.36 32.62
C ALA A 12 -10.31 11.23 33.25
N PRO A 13 -10.80 11.38 34.50
CA PRO A 13 -11.55 10.33 35.15
C PRO A 13 -12.80 10.07 34.31
N SER A 14 -12.90 8.86 33.76
CA SER A 14 -14.16 8.38 33.22
C SER A 14 -15.15 8.34 34.38
N ARG A 15 -15.94 9.40 34.54
CA ARG A 15 -17.10 9.49 35.44
C ARG A 15 -18.24 8.60 34.94
N ILE A 16 -17.92 7.37 34.54
CA ILE A 16 -18.91 6.35 34.27
C ILE A 16 -18.95 5.50 35.54
N PRO A 17 -20.09 5.44 36.27
CA PRO A 17 -20.20 4.60 37.45
C PRO A 17 -20.09 3.15 37.00
N SER A 18 -18.90 2.57 37.12
CA SER A 18 -18.74 1.12 36.99
C SER A 18 -19.40 0.49 38.20
N ALA A 19 -20.41 -0.34 37.97
CA ALA A 19 -21.16 -1.02 39.02
C ALA A 19 -20.19 -1.77 39.94
N PHE A 20 -20.27 -1.51 41.24
CA PHE A 20 -19.43 -2.17 42.24
C PHE A 20 -19.78 -3.66 42.27
N ASN A 21 -18.81 -4.50 41.94
CA ASN A 21 -18.91 -5.94 42.11
C ASN A 21 -18.27 -6.28 43.45
N GLY A 22 -19.05 -6.83 44.39
CA GLY A 22 -18.56 -7.21 45.73
C GLY A 22 -17.48 -8.30 45.73
N LYS A 23 -17.12 -8.85 44.56
CA LYS A 23 -16.10 -9.88 44.40
C LYS A 23 -14.83 -9.42 43.68
N ALA A 24 -14.82 -8.26 43.02
CA ALA A 24 -13.68 -7.81 42.22
C ALA A 24 -13.62 -6.30 42.08
N LEU A 25 -12.41 -5.74 42.07
CA LEU A 25 -12.15 -4.32 41.81
C LEU A 25 -11.66 -4.15 40.38
N ASN A 26 -12.20 -3.18 39.64
CA ASN A 26 -11.57 -2.75 38.39
C ASN A 26 -10.36 -1.84 38.67
N LEU A 27 -9.52 -1.61 37.65
CA LEU A 27 -8.28 -0.83 37.80
C LEU A 27 -8.53 0.57 38.42
N PRO A 28 -9.51 1.38 37.97
CA PRO A 28 -9.84 2.65 38.62
C PRO A 28 -10.24 2.52 40.10
N GLN A 29 -11.07 1.54 40.45
CA GLN A 29 -11.48 1.28 41.84
C GLN A 29 -10.29 0.86 42.72
N PHE A 30 -9.40 0.03 42.19
CA PHE A 30 -8.19 -0.38 42.88
C PHE A 30 -7.23 0.81 43.09
N VAL A 31 -7.01 1.63 42.07
CA VAL A 31 -6.18 2.85 42.19
C VAL A 31 -6.77 3.79 43.23
N GLN A 32 -8.07 4.06 43.20
CA GLN A 32 -8.73 4.91 44.18
C GLN A 32 -8.62 4.35 45.61
N LEU A 33 -8.70 3.02 45.78
CA LEU A 33 -8.53 2.36 47.07
C LEU A 33 -7.08 2.49 47.57
N MET A 34 -6.09 2.29 46.69
CA MET A 34 -4.68 2.48 47.02
C MET A 34 -4.36 3.95 47.35
N GLU A 35 -4.93 4.92 46.62
CA GLU A 35 -4.79 6.34 46.95
C GLU A 35 -5.42 6.69 48.31
N THR A 36 -6.57 6.10 48.63
CA THR A 36 -7.29 6.37 49.88
C THR A 36 -6.57 5.79 51.10
N PHE A 37 -6.03 4.57 51.01
CA PHE A 37 -5.46 3.86 52.16
C PHE A 37 -3.94 3.89 52.22
N VAL A 38 -3.26 4.10 51.09
CA VAL A 38 -1.80 4.12 51.00
C VAL A 38 -1.27 5.51 50.63
N GLY A 39 -1.96 6.29 49.79
CA GLY A 39 -1.73 7.73 49.57
C GLY A 39 -0.29 8.22 49.77
N ASP A 40 -0.07 9.06 50.78
CA ASP A 40 1.24 9.64 51.15
C ASP A 40 2.10 8.74 52.07
N ALA A 41 1.85 7.43 52.10
CA ALA A 41 2.60 6.52 52.96
C ALA A 41 4.07 6.39 52.53
N PRO A 42 5.00 6.20 53.49
CA PRO A 42 6.41 5.95 53.17
C PRO A 42 6.58 4.74 52.25
N LEU A 43 7.60 4.74 51.40
CA LEU A 43 7.90 3.64 50.46
C LEU A 43 7.93 2.27 51.15
N ALA A 44 8.49 2.19 52.36
CA ALA A 44 8.54 0.97 53.15
C ALA A 44 7.15 0.41 53.51
N ALA A 45 6.12 1.25 53.63
CA ALA A 45 4.74 0.82 53.84
C ALA A 45 4.12 0.29 52.53
N VAL A 46 4.40 0.94 51.40
CA VAL A 46 3.98 0.46 50.07
C VAL A 46 4.58 -0.92 49.79
N GLU A 47 5.88 -1.10 50.02
CA GLU A 47 6.58 -2.37 49.83
C GLU A 47 6.01 -3.49 50.71
N LYS A 48 5.62 -3.19 51.96
CA LYS A 48 4.94 -4.14 52.84
C LYS A 48 3.56 -4.53 52.32
N VAL A 49 2.77 -3.57 51.83
CA VAL A 49 1.45 -3.84 51.24
C VAL A 49 1.58 -4.66 49.96
N THR A 50 2.53 -4.33 49.09
CA THR A 50 2.82 -5.11 47.87
C THR A 50 3.27 -6.53 48.23
N SER A 51 4.17 -6.68 49.19
CA SER A 51 4.64 -8.00 49.64
C SER A 51 3.51 -8.84 50.25
N PHE A 52 2.62 -8.19 51.03
CA PHE A 52 1.44 -8.83 51.59
C PHE A 52 0.48 -9.29 50.49
N MET A 53 0.15 -8.41 49.54
CA MET A 53 -0.71 -8.76 48.41
C MET A 53 -0.11 -9.89 47.56
N GLN A 54 1.19 -9.86 47.27
CA GLN A 54 1.87 -10.92 46.51
C GLN A 54 1.87 -12.27 47.25
N LYS A 55 1.97 -12.25 48.58
CA LYS A 55 2.01 -13.47 49.39
C LYS A 55 0.62 -14.08 49.60
N GLU A 56 -0.39 -13.24 49.82
CA GLU A 56 -1.75 -13.67 50.14
C GLU A 56 -2.65 -13.76 48.90
N TYR A 57 -2.18 -13.32 47.73
CA TYR A 57 -2.88 -13.52 46.46
C TYR A 57 -2.97 -15.01 46.15
N VAL A 58 -4.21 -15.49 46.01
CA VAL A 58 -4.52 -16.84 45.53
C VAL A 58 -5.32 -16.67 44.25
N GLU A 59 -4.70 -16.99 43.12
CA GLU A 59 -5.37 -17.02 41.82
C GLU A 59 -6.59 -17.93 41.91
N THR A 60 -7.77 -17.42 41.57
CA THR A 60 -8.98 -18.26 41.54
C THR A 60 -9.02 -19.07 40.25
N GLU A 61 -9.75 -20.19 40.25
CA GLU A 61 -9.92 -20.99 39.03
C GLU A 61 -10.60 -20.16 37.91
N GLU A 62 -11.51 -19.25 38.27
CA GLU A 62 -12.14 -18.33 37.31
C GLU A 62 -11.15 -17.32 36.71
N GLU A 63 -10.23 -16.77 37.51
CA GLU A 63 -9.17 -15.87 37.03
C GLU A 63 -8.23 -16.60 36.08
N ARG A 64 -7.84 -17.83 36.45
CA ARG A 64 -7.01 -18.71 35.63
C ARG A 64 -7.70 -19.05 34.31
N ILE A 65 -8.97 -19.43 34.32
CA ILE A 65 -9.75 -19.73 33.12
C ILE A 65 -9.89 -18.49 32.24
N ALA A 66 -10.18 -17.32 32.82
CA ALA A 66 -10.31 -16.07 32.06
C ALA A 66 -8.98 -15.65 31.43
N LEU A 67 -7.86 -15.80 32.14
CA LEU A 67 -6.53 -15.53 31.61
C LEU A 67 -6.19 -16.49 30.47
N LEU A 68 -6.44 -17.79 30.64
CA LEU A 68 -6.22 -18.80 29.60
C LEU A 68 -7.09 -18.53 28.36
N ALA A 69 -8.36 -18.18 28.53
CA ALA A 69 -9.26 -17.83 27.43
C ALA A 69 -8.75 -16.58 26.68
N LYS A 70 -8.26 -15.57 27.41
CA LYS A 70 -7.68 -14.37 26.81
C LYS A 70 -6.40 -14.69 26.02
N VAL A 71 -5.47 -15.44 26.61
CA VAL A 71 -4.22 -15.86 25.94
C VAL A 71 -4.53 -16.67 24.69
N HIS A 72 -5.52 -17.56 24.76
CA HIS A 72 -5.97 -18.33 23.62
C HIS A 72 -6.53 -17.43 22.50
N GLN A 73 -7.39 -16.47 22.85
CA GLN A 73 -7.95 -15.51 21.89
C GLN A 73 -6.86 -14.63 21.25
N ASP A 74 -5.91 -14.12 22.04
CA ASP A 74 -4.81 -13.31 21.55
C ASP A 74 -3.92 -14.11 20.58
N ALA A 75 -3.65 -15.38 20.90
CA ALA A 75 -2.91 -16.29 20.03
C ALA A 75 -3.66 -16.59 18.72
N LEU A 76 -4.98 -16.77 18.79
CA LEU A 76 -5.83 -16.99 17.62
C LEU A 76 -5.81 -15.78 16.68
N LEU A 77 -6.02 -14.58 17.21
CA LEU A 77 -5.99 -13.33 16.43
C LEU A 77 -4.63 -13.10 15.77
N ALA A 78 -3.54 -13.39 16.50
CA ALA A 78 -2.19 -13.33 15.94
C ALA A 78 -2.00 -14.33 14.78
N ARG A 79 -2.49 -15.56 14.92
CA ARG A 79 -2.47 -16.58 13.85
C ARG A 79 -3.29 -16.12 12.64
N GLN A 80 -4.52 -15.65 12.84
CA GLN A 80 -5.38 -15.19 11.76
C GLN A 80 -4.73 -14.05 10.97
N LYS A 81 -4.12 -13.08 11.68
CA LYS A 81 -3.39 -11.98 11.05
C LYS A 81 -2.22 -12.45 10.19
N LEU A 82 -1.42 -13.40 10.69
CA LEU A 82 -0.30 -13.97 9.93
C LEU A 82 -0.78 -14.70 8.68
N VAL A 83 -1.86 -15.48 8.79
CA VAL A 83 -2.45 -16.20 7.65
C VAL A 83 -3.00 -15.23 6.61
N LEU A 84 -3.72 -14.19 7.03
CA LEU A 84 -4.24 -13.17 6.11
C LEU A 84 -3.13 -12.36 5.45
N GLN A 85 -2.04 -12.09 6.16
CA GLN A 85 -0.86 -11.44 5.58
C GLN A 85 -0.21 -12.35 4.52
N ALA A 86 0.00 -13.63 4.82
CA ALA A 86 0.54 -14.58 3.85
C ALA A 86 -0.39 -14.77 2.63
N LEU A 87 -1.71 -14.75 2.85
CA LEU A 87 -2.69 -14.77 1.77
C LEU A 87 -2.60 -13.49 0.92
N PHE A 88 -2.50 -12.32 1.55
CA PHE A 88 -2.30 -11.06 0.82
C PHE A 88 -1.03 -11.09 -0.02
N GLU A 89 0.10 -11.49 0.54
CA GLU A 89 1.37 -11.61 -0.21
C GLU A 89 1.26 -12.66 -1.33
N LYS A 90 0.50 -13.73 -1.11
CA LYS A 90 0.15 -14.68 -2.17
C LYS A 90 -0.67 -13.99 -3.25
N TRP A 91 -1.60 -13.11 -2.92
CA TRP A 91 -2.41 -12.38 -3.90
C TRP A 91 -1.66 -11.21 -4.58
N ASP A 92 -0.75 -10.53 -3.88
CA ASP A 92 0.07 -9.43 -4.38
C ASP A 92 1.33 -9.99 -5.06
N ASN A 93 1.10 -10.59 -6.23
CA ASN A 93 2.13 -11.35 -6.92
C ASN A 93 3.35 -10.51 -7.30
N ASP A 94 3.13 -9.27 -7.72
CA ASP A 94 4.16 -8.36 -8.21
C ASP A 94 4.76 -7.49 -7.11
N GLY A 95 4.26 -7.60 -5.88
CA GLY A 95 4.76 -6.85 -4.72
C GLY A 95 4.38 -5.37 -4.80
N SER A 96 3.23 -5.08 -5.40
CA SER A 96 2.71 -3.72 -5.54
C SER A 96 2.32 -3.09 -4.21
N GLY A 97 2.08 -3.91 -3.18
CA GLY A 97 1.51 -3.51 -1.90
C GLY A 97 -0.01 -3.37 -1.91
N PHE A 98 -0.68 -3.69 -3.04
CA PHE A 98 -2.11 -3.48 -3.22
C PHE A 98 -2.79 -4.61 -4.01
N LEU A 99 -4.09 -4.80 -3.79
CA LEU A 99 -4.96 -5.67 -4.61
C LEU A 99 -6.10 -4.85 -5.20
N GLU A 100 -6.53 -5.15 -6.43
CA GLU A 100 -7.72 -4.53 -6.99
C GLU A 100 -8.97 -5.07 -6.27
N LEU A 101 -9.80 -4.18 -5.71
CA LEU A 101 -11.01 -4.56 -4.98
C LEU A 101 -11.95 -5.37 -5.86
N GLU A 102 -12.09 -5.02 -7.14
CA GLU A 102 -12.97 -5.72 -8.07
C GLU A 102 -12.54 -7.18 -8.29
N GLU A 103 -11.23 -7.47 -8.25
CA GLU A 103 -10.73 -8.84 -8.35
C GLU A 103 -11.05 -9.63 -7.08
N VAL A 104 -10.91 -9.01 -5.90
CA VAL A 104 -11.25 -9.63 -4.61
C VAL A 104 -12.77 -9.88 -4.52
N ASP A 105 -13.59 -8.87 -4.84
CA ASP A 105 -15.06 -8.95 -4.89
C ASP A 105 -15.50 -10.06 -5.86
N GLY A 106 -14.89 -10.12 -7.05
CA GLY A 106 -15.20 -11.10 -8.08
C GLY A 106 -14.89 -12.56 -7.69
N VAL A 107 -13.99 -12.79 -6.75
CA VAL A 107 -13.70 -14.11 -6.18
C VAL A 107 -14.63 -14.41 -5.02
N LEU A 108 -14.79 -13.47 -4.07
CA LEU A 108 -15.62 -13.64 -2.88
C LEU A 108 -17.08 -13.92 -3.22
N THR A 109 -17.62 -13.26 -4.25
CA THR A 109 -18.99 -13.49 -4.75
C THR A 109 -19.22 -14.90 -5.30
N LYS A 110 -18.17 -15.67 -5.57
CA LYS A 110 -18.26 -17.09 -6.01
C LYS A 110 -18.12 -18.08 -4.87
N TYR A 111 -17.83 -17.63 -3.65
CA TYR A 111 -17.72 -18.51 -2.48
C TYR A 111 -19.02 -19.29 -2.29
N LYS A 112 -18.88 -20.61 -2.11
CA LYS A 112 -20.02 -21.55 -2.06
C LYS A 112 -21.03 -21.29 -3.18
N GLU A 113 -20.54 -21.12 -4.41
CA GLU A 113 -21.38 -20.90 -5.61
C GLU A 113 -22.26 -19.64 -5.52
N GLY A 114 -21.88 -18.68 -4.68
CA GLY A 114 -22.58 -17.41 -4.49
C GLY A 114 -23.72 -17.45 -3.47
N MET A 115 -23.93 -18.58 -2.79
CA MET A 115 -24.97 -18.71 -1.76
C MET A 115 -24.80 -17.72 -0.60
N GLU A 116 -23.56 -17.29 -0.33
CA GLU A 116 -23.23 -16.37 0.78
C GLU A 116 -23.01 -14.92 0.31
N SER A 117 -23.50 -14.54 -0.88
CA SER A 117 -23.27 -13.21 -1.47
C SER A 117 -23.72 -12.04 -0.60
N GLU A 118 -24.75 -12.23 0.23
CA GLU A 118 -25.20 -11.22 1.20
C GLU A 118 -24.16 -10.97 2.30
N ALA A 119 -23.54 -12.03 2.84
CA ALA A 119 -22.47 -11.90 3.83
C ALA A 119 -21.24 -11.19 3.23
N MET A 120 -20.93 -11.48 1.95
CA MET A 120 -19.85 -10.78 1.22
C MET A 120 -20.13 -9.28 1.07
N ALA A 121 -21.38 -8.91 0.79
CA ALA A 121 -21.81 -7.53 0.67
C ALA A 121 -21.74 -6.78 2.02
N LYS A 122 -22.22 -7.40 3.10
CA LYS A 122 -22.12 -6.82 4.46
C LYS A 122 -20.69 -6.67 4.93
N GLY A 123 -19.85 -7.67 4.71
CA GLY A 123 -18.41 -7.58 4.98
C GLY A 123 -17.74 -6.43 4.23
N ARG A 124 -18.21 -6.12 3.01
CA ARG A 124 -17.71 -5.00 2.18
C ARG A 124 -18.15 -3.65 2.72
N GLU A 125 -19.33 -3.54 3.32
CA GLU A 125 -19.81 -2.28 3.91
C GLU A 125 -18.86 -1.76 5.00
N ASN A 126 -18.19 -2.66 5.70
CA ASN A 126 -17.17 -2.33 6.70
C ASN A 126 -15.93 -1.62 6.11
N LEU A 127 -15.75 -1.58 4.78
CA LEU A 127 -14.69 -0.83 4.09
C LEU A 127 -15.06 0.64 3.76
N ASN A 128 -16.34 1.02 3.85
CA ASN A 128 -16.90 2.26 3.26
C ASN A 128 -16.68 3.54 4.07
N SER A 129 -15.67 3.59 4.94
CA SER A 129 -15.30 4.78 5.71
C SER A 129 -14.70 5.90 4.84
N SER A 130 -14.20 5.56 3.64
CA SER A 130 -13.46 6.48 2.77
C SER A 130 -14.23 6.73 1.48
N LYS A 131 -14.87 7.89 1.37
CA LYS A 131 -15.40 8.39 0.10
C LYS A 131 -14.24 8.79 -0.81
N SER A 132 -13.94 7.99 -1.83
CA SER A 132 -13.18 8.47 -2.99
C SER A 132 -13.37 7.57 -4.21
N GLN A 133 -14.09 8.16 -5.18
CA GLN A 133 -13.94 8.10 -6.64
C GLN A 133 -14.21 6.76 -7.37
N GLU A 134 -15.04 6.87 -8.41
CA GLU A 134 -15.21 5.89 -9.49
C GLU A 134 -13.85 5.66 -10.19
N GLY A 135 -13.30 4.47 -9.96
CA GLY A 135 -12.00 3.99 -10.45
C GLY A 135 -11.63 2.75 -9.64
N SER A 136 -10.84 1.83 -10.23
CA SER A 136 -10.48 0.55 -9.59
C SER A 136 -9.89 0.80 -8.20
N ARG A 137 -10.65 0.44 -7.16
CA ARG A 137 -10.27 0.76 -5.79
C ARG A 137 -9.22 -0.26 -5.35
N LYS A 138 -8.03 0.21 -5.01
CA LYS A 138 -6.95 -0.64 -4.50
C LYS A 138 -7.09 -0.88 -2.99
N LEU A 139 -6.86 -2.11 -2.56
CA LEU A 139 -6.85 -2.55 -1.16
C LEU A 139 -5.41 -2.75 -0.69
N SER A 140 -5.02 -2.03 0.36
CA SER A 140 -3.80 -2.34 1.11
C SER A 140 -3.94 -3.66 1.90
N ALA A 141 -2.83 -4.20 2.41
CA ALA A 141 -2.85 -5.42 3.23
C ALA A 141 -3.75 -5.31 4.47
N SER A 142 -3.81 -4.12 5.11
CA SER A 142 -4.67 -3.87 6.27
C SER A 142 -6.15 -3.77 5.88
N GLU A 143 -6.46 -3.15 4.74
CA GLU A 143 -7.83 -3.09 4.22
C GLU A 143 -8.32 -4.45 3.77
N PHE A 144 -7.49 -5.23 3.08
CA PHE A 144 -7.79 -6.63 2.74
C PHE A 144 -8.07 -7.45 3.99
N THR A 145 -7.19 -7.37 5.02
CA THR A 145 -7.39 -8.07 6.29
C THR A 145 -8.72 -7.71 6.93
N ARG A 146 -9.04 -6.40 7.02
CA ARG A 146 -10.32 -5.93 7.57
C ARG A 146 -11.51 -6.41 6.75
N TYR A 147 -11.38 -6.45 5.43
CA TYR A 147 -12.45 -6.92 4.55
C TYR A 147 -12.76 -8.39 4.80
N ILE A 148 -11.73 -9.24 4.75
CA ILE A 148 -11.92 -10.69 4.91
C ILE A 148 -12.44 -11.03 6.33
N LEU A 149 -11.93 -10.38 7.38
CA LEU A 149 -12.47 -10.56 8.73
C LEU A 149 -13.92 -10.09 8.83
N GLY A 150 -14.26 -8.96 8.19
CA GLY A 150 -15.63 -8.47 8.09
C GLY A 150 -16.57 -9.49 7.44
N VAL A 151 -16.13 -10.18 6.39
CA VAL A 151 -16.89 -11.27 5.76
C VAL A 151 -17.04 -12.46 6.71
N ILE A 152 -15.96 -12.86 7.38
CA ILE A 152 -15.96 -14.02 8.29
C ILE A 152 -16.95 -13.83 9.45
N HIS A 153 -17.07 -12.62 9.98
CA HIS A 153 -18.05 -12.29 11.03
C HIS A 153 -19.52 -12.34 10.57
N GLU A 154 -19.78 -12.17 9.28
CA GLU A 154 -21.14 -12.21 8.71
C GLU A 154 -21.58 -13.64 8.33
N LEU A 155 -20.62 -14.56 8.19
CA LEU A 155 -20.89 -15.94 7.81
C LEU A 155 -21.38 -16.76 9.02
N PRO A 156 -22.36 -17.66 8.82
CA PRO A 156 -22.86 -18.50 9.90
C PRO A 156 -21.87 -19.62 10.25
N GLY A 157 -21.64 -19.84 11.54
CA GLY A 157 -20.85 -20.97 12.07
C GLY A 157 -19.82 -20.56 13.12
N PRO A 158 -19.03 -21.52 13.65
CA PRO A 158 -17.89 -21.23 14.50
C PRO A 158 -16.84 -20.43 13.72
N GLU A 159 -16.40 -19.29 14.29
CA GLU A 159 -15.53 -18.35 13.59
C GLU A 159 -14.22 -19.00 13.09
N GLU A 160 -13.63 -19.92 13.87
CA GLU A 160 -12.41 -20.62 13.49
C GLU A 160 -12.60 -21.51 12.24
N GLU A 161 -13.70 -22.27 12.19
CA GLU A 161 -14.00 -23.13 11.05
C GLU A 161 -14.31 -22.30 9.81
N VAL A 162 -15.14 -21.26 9.96
CA VAL A 162 -15.46 -20.32 8.89
C VAL A 162 -14.19 -19.66 8.35
N PHE A 163 -13.29 -19.25 9.24
CA PHE A 163 -12.00 -18.69 8.87
C PHE A 163 -11.20 -19.68 8.01
N GLU A 164 -11.04 -20.93 8.45
CA GLU A 164 -10.28 -21.93 7.70
C GLU A 164 -10.88 -22.21 6.32
N TYR A 165 -12.20 -22.35 6.20
CA TYR A 165 -12.87 -22.59 4.92
C TYR A 165 -12.74 -21.40 3.94
N VAL A 166 -12.90 -20.17 4.44
CA VAL A 166 -12.73 -18.97 3.61
C VAL A 166 -11.29 -18.84 3.13
N ILE A 167 -10.31 -19.06 4.02
CA ILE A 167 -8.89 -19.02 3.65
C ILE A 167 -8.55 -20.10 2.62
N GLU A 168 -9.05 -21.33 2.78
CA GLU A 168 -8.83 -22.42 1.83
C GLU A 168 -9.41 -22.06 0.45
N PHE A 169 -10.64 -21.55 0.41
CA PHE A 169 -11.27 -21.08 -0.82
C PHE A 169 -10.47 -19.95 -1.49
N LEU A 170 -10.07 -18.92 -0.76
CA LEU A 170 -9.29 -17.81 -1.31
C LEU A 170 -7.90 -18.25 -1.76
N THR A 171 -7.31 -19.20 -1.05
CA THR A 171 -5.99 -19.77 -1.37
C THR A 171 -6.02 -20.58 -2.66
N SER A 172 -7.10 -21.33 -2.90
CA SER A 172 -7.33 -22.14 -4.10
C SER A 172 -7.82 -21.31 -5.29
N SER A 173 -8.55 -20.23 -5.05
CA SER A 173 -9.06 -19.33 -6.10
C SER A 173 -7.94 -18.58 -6.85
N VAL A 174 -6.74 -18.51 -6.27
CA VAL A 174 -5.54 -17.93 -6.91
C VAL A 174 -4.70 -19.04 -7.51
N GLU A 175 -5.26 -19.74 -8.49
CA GLU A 175 -4.47 -20.55 -9.42
C GLU A 175 -3.71 -19.62 -10.36
N ARG A 176 -2.38 -19.70 -10.31
CA ARG A 176 -1.50 -18.91 -11.18
C ARG A 176 -0.66 -19.80 -12.06
N THR A 177 -0.46 -19.32 -13.29
CA THR A 177 0.50 -19.93 -14.20
C THR A 177 1.91 -19.83 -13.59
N GLN A 178 2.79 -20.77 -13.94
CA GLN A 178 4.20 -20.70 -13.54
C GLN A 178 4.86 -19.41 -14.06
N ALA A 179 4.42 -18.92 -15.22
CA ALA A 179 4.88 -17.65 -15.79
C ALA A 179 4.54 -16.46 -14.89
N ASP A 180 3.34 -16.40 -14.32
CA ASP A 180 2.95 -15.33 -13.40
C ASP A 180 3.78 -15.39 -12.11
N LYS A 181 3.97 -16.59 -11.54
CA LYS A 181 4.80 -16.76 -10.32
C LYS A 181 6.24 -16.28 -10.53
N LEU A 182 6.86 -16.66 -11.65
CA LEU A 182 8.22 -16.24 -12.01
C LEU A 182 8.31 -14.73 -12.25
N ARG A 183 7.30 -14.15 -12.92
CA ARG A 183 7.19 -12.70 -13.12
C ARG A 183 7.13 -11.95 -11.80
N GLY A 184 6.27 -12.40 -10.90
CA GLY A 184 6.11 -11.82 -9.57
C GLY A 184 7.39 -11.86 -8.73
N ALA A 185 8.07 -13.01 -8.70
CA ALA A 185 9.34 -13.17 -7.99
C ALA A 185 10.44 -12.25 -8.54
N SER A 186 10.52 -12.09 -9.86
CA SER A 186 11.50 -11.21 -10.51
C SER A 186 11.22 -9.73 -10.19
N ARG A 187 9.96 -9.31 -10.27
CA ARG A 187 9.52 -7.94 -9.97
C ARG A 187 9.79 -7.56 -8.52
N ARG A 188 9.44 -8.41 -7.55
CA ARG A 188 9.76 -8.20 -6.12
C ARG A 188 11.26 -7.99 -5.91
N LYS A 189 12.10 -8.81 -6.55
CA LYS A 189 13.56 -8.67 -6.46
C LYS A 189 14.02 -7.31 -7.00
N TRP A 190 13.42 -6.81 -8.08
CA TRP A 190 13.78 -5.51 -8.64
C TRP A 190 13.28 -4.34 -7.79
N LEU A 191 12.06 -4.42 -7.25
CA LEU A 191 11.52 -3.41 -6.32
C LEU A 191 12.37 -3.33 -5.05
N GLN A 192 12.69 -4.49 -4.44
CA GLN A 192 13.58 -4.54 -3.27
C GLN A 192 14.96 -3.93 -3.57
N HIS A 193 15.47 -4.11 -4.79
CA HIS A 193 16.72 -3.49 -5.20
C HIS A 193 16.60 -1.96 -5.30
N ILE A 194 15.52 -1.43 -5.87
CA ILE A 194 15.27 0.02 -5.92
C ILE A 194 15.21 0.58 -4.50
N GLN A 195 14.44 -0.06 -3.62
CA GLN A 195 14.32 0.34 -2.22
C GLN A 195 15.68 0.34 -1.51
N THR A 196 16.47 -0.73 -1.66
CA THR A 196 17.81 -0.82 -1.07
C THR A 196 18.72 0.31 -1.58
N VAL A 197 18.63 0.65 -2.86
CA VAL A 197 19.40 1.77 -3.44
C VAL A 197 18.92 3.11 -2.89
N ALA A 198 17.61 3.32 -2.76
CA ALA A 198 17.06 4.54 -2.17
C ALA A 198 17.58 4.73 -0.73
N GLU A 199 17.53 3.69 0.10
CA GLU A 199 17.99 3.71 1.49
C GLU A 199 19.50 3.91 1.63
N THR A 200 20.32 3.40 0.70
CA THR A 200 21.79 3.42 0.80
C THR A 200 22.47 4.51 -0.02
N SER A 201 21.75 5.19 -0.93
CA SER A 201 22.33 6.16 -1.88
C SER A 201 22.77 7.49 -1.24
N GLY A 202 22.49 7.72 0.05
CA GLY A 202 22.83 8.96 0.74
C GLY A 202 22.15 10.19 0.13
N GLY A 203 20.92 10.04 -0.39
CA GLY A 203 20.13 11.12 -1.00
C GLY A 203 20.49 11.42 -2.46
N ARG A 204 21.29 10.58 -3.12
CA ARG A 204 21.65 10.75 -4.54
C ARG A 204 20.62 10.10 -5.46
N LEU A 205 19.70 10.92 -5.95
CA LEU A 205 18.61 10.49 -6.84
C LEU A 205 19.09 9.82 -8.14
N ASP A 206 20.26 10.17 -8.68
CA ASP A 206 20.84 9.51 -9.87
C ASP A 206 20.91 7.99 -9.74
N SER A 207 21.23 7.49 -8.54
CA SER A 207 21.34 6.04 -8.30
C SER A 207 19.97 5.38 -8.31
N VAL A 208 18.97 6.05 -7.73
CA VAL A 208 17.57 5.61 -7.69
C VAL A 208 17.00 5.59 -9.10
N TYR A 209 17.20 6.65 -9.89
CA TYR A 209 16.76 6.73 -11.28
C TYR A 209 17.34 5.60 -12.14
N LYS A 210 18.63 5.29 -11.95
CA LYS A 210 19.27 4.15 -12.63
C LYS A 210 18.65 2.82 -12.23
N ALA A 211 18.39 2.61 -10.94
CA ALA A 211 17.76 1.38 -10.46
C ALA A 211 16.34 1.20 -11.04
N VAL A 212 15.56 2.28 -11.08
CA VAL A 212 14.22 2.29 -11.70
C VAL A 212 14.32 1.95 -13.19
N PHE A 213 15.14 2.65 -13.96
CA PHE A 213 15.28 2.37 -15.40
C PHE A 213 15.76 0.94 -15.66
N GLN A 214 16.66 0.40 -14.83
CA GLN A 214 17.07 -1.00 -14.94
C GLN A 214 15.93 -1.97 -14.65
N ALA A 215 15.07 -1.70 -13.66
CA ALA A 215 13.90 -2.53 -13.38
C ALA A 215 12.90 -2.52 -14.55
N LEU A 216 12.61 -1.33 -15.11
CA LEU A 216 11.75 -1.19 -16.28
C LEU A 216 12.30 -1.97 -17.47
N TYR A 217 13.60 -1.88 -17.75
CA TYR A 217 14.24 -2.63 -18.83
C TYR A 217 14.18 -4.13 -18.63
N LYS A 218 14.50 -4.61 -17.43
CA LYS A 218 14.47 -6.05 -17.12
C LYS A 218 13.05 -6.61 -17.23
N ASP A 219 12.03 -5.85 -16.83
CA ASP A 219 10.63 -6.27 -17.01
C ASP A 219 10.22 -6.29 -18.48
N ALA A 220 10.56 -5.26 -19.25
CA ALA A 220 10.28 -5.21 -20.68
C ALA A 220 10.98 -6.36 -21.44
N GLU A 221 12.21 -6.71 -21.05
CA GLU A 221 12.97 -7.83 -21.60
C GLU A 221 12.36 -9.19 -21.25
N ALA A 222 12.18 -9.45 -19.95
CA ALA A 222 11.79 -10.77 -19.45
C ALA A 222 10.30 -11.07 -19.60
N HIS A 223 9.44 -10.04 -19.53
CA HIS A 223 7.98 -10.19 -19.43
C HIS A 223 7.23 -9.36 -20.46
N GLY A 224 7.84 -8.30 -21.00
CA GLY A 224 7.25 -7.41 -22.00
C GLY A 224 7.44 -7.87 -23.45
N ASN A 225 7.68 -9.16 -23.74
CA ASN A 225 8.02 -9.66 -25.08
C ASN A 225 9.31 -9.05 -25.69
N ASN A 226 10.28 -8.70 -24.84
CA ASN A 226 11.52 -8.06 -25.24
C ASN A 226 11.31 -6.71 -25.97
N LYS A 227 10.31 -5.94 -25.50
CA LYS A 227 10.01 -4.61 -26.04
C LYS A 227 11.17 -3.65 -25.80
N LYS A 228 11.54 -2.88 -26.81
CA LYS A 228 12.48 -1.76 -26.66
C LYS A 228 11.74 -0.53 -26.16
N ILE A 229 11.97 -0.23 -24.88
CA ILE A 229 11.40 0.94 -24.22
C ILE A 229 12.38 2.11 -24.12
N SER A 230 11.82 3.30 -24.01
CA SER A 230 12.45 4.55 -23.62
C SER A 230 11.77 5.06 -22.36
N ALA A 231 12.54 5.66 -21.44
CA ALA A 231 12.00 6.19 -20.19
C ALA A 231 12.64 7.52 -19.83
N ASN A 232 11.88 8.40 -19.19
CA ASN A 232 12.37 9.69 -18.71
C ASN A 232 11.68 10.12 -17.41
N ILE A 233 12.39 10.94 -16.64
CA ILE A 233 11.89 11.58 -15.42
C ILE A 233 11.91 13.09 -15.65
N GLY A 234 10.74 13.71 -15.51
CA GLY A 234 10.54 15.16 -15.53
C GLY A 234 10.19 15.68 -14.14
N LEU A 235 10.86 16.73 -13.67
CA LEU A 235 10.54 17.39 -12.41
C LEU A 235 9.78 18.68 -12.67
N LEU A 236 8.78 18.94 -11.82
CA LEU A 236 7.98 20.16 -11.87
C LEU A 236 8.78 21.30 -11.24
N GLU A 237 9.05 22.34 -12.02
CA GLU A 237 9.76 23.54 -11.59
C GLU A 237 8.85 24.77 -11.71
N GLN A 238 8.96 25.68 -10.75
CA GLN A 238 8.37 27.00 -10.89
C GLN A 238 9.23 27.84 -11.82
N ASN A 239 8.56 28.55 -12.72
CA ASN A 239 9.23 29.43 -13.66
C ASN A 239 9.61 30.77 -13.02
N SER A 240 10.53 31.50 -13.66
CA SER A 240 10.96 32.82 -13.16
C SER A 240 9.81 33.84 -13.16
N PRO A 241 9.76 34.77 -12.19
CA PRO A 241 8.75 35.83 -12.18
C PRO A 241 8.78 36.65 -13.48
N GLY A 242 7.70 36.61 -14.27
CA GLY A 242 7.58 37.36 -15.52
C GLY A 242 7.32 36.51 -16.77
N GLU A 243 7.46 35.18 -16.69
CA GLU A 243 7.04 34.29 -17.77
C GLU A 243 5.53 33.98 -17.70
N ARG A 244 4.92 33.75 -18.88
CA ARG A 244 3.46 33.56 -19.01
C ARG A 244 2.95 32.30 -18.30
N TRP A 245 3.82 31.31 -18.09
CA TRP A 245 3.49 30.02 -17.48
C TRP A 245 4.33 29.83 -16.21
N ASN A 246 3.64 29.62 -15.09
CA ASN A 246 4.26 29.54 -13.76
C ASN A 246 4.95 28.20 -13.47
N GLU A 247 4.73 27.17 -14.29
CA GLU A 247 5.22 25.81 -14.04
C GLU A 247 5.68 25.15 -15.34
N VAL A 248 6.81 24.43 -15.25
CA VAL A 248 7.40 23.69 -16.36
C VAL A 248 7.86 22.30 -15.91
N LEU A 249 7.92 21.34 -16.83
CA LEU A 249 8.53 20.03 -16.57
C LEU A 249 9.93 20.00 -17.17
N ARG A 250 10.97 19.92 -16.33
CA ARG A 250 12.35 19.72 -16.77
C ARG A 250 12.72 18.26 -16.74
N TYR A 251 13.16 17.71 -17.87
CA TYR A 251 13.62 16.32 -17.94
C TYR A 251 15.04 16.18 -17.36
N VAL A 252 15.13 15.61 -16.16
CA VAL A 252 16.39 15.50 -15.40
C VAL A 252 17.10 14.16 -15.59
N ALA A 253 16.37 13.14 -16.02
CA ALA A 253 16.93 11.83 -16.31
C ALA A 253 16.19 11.16 -17.47
N CYS A 254 16.91 10.35 -18.24
CA CYS A 254 16.31 9.53 -19.28
C CYS A 254 17.20 8.31 -19.58
N THR A 255 16.66 7.43 -20.41
CA THR A 255 17.39 6.34 -21.05
C THR A 255 18.52 6.88 -21.92
N SER A 256 19.65 6.18 -21.93
CA SER A 256 20.92 6.66 -22.54
C SER A 256 20.78 7.05 -24.00
N GLU A 257 19.98 6.31 -24.74
CA GLU A 257 19.81 6.47 -26.18
C GLU A 257 18.94 7.68 -26.53
N ASP A 258 18.20 8.22 -25.56
CA ASP A 258 17.33 9.38 -25.74
C ASP A 258 17.94 10.67 -25.16
N ALA A 259 19.14 10.57 -24.54
CA ALA A 259 19.78 11.68 -23.84
C ALA A 259 19.99 12.92 -24.71
N LEU A 260 20.38 12.75 -25.98
CA LEU A 260 20.58 13.87 -26.92
C LEU A 260 19.28 14.62 -27.25
N TYR A 261 18.13 13.96 -27.12
CA TYR A 261 16.84 14.48 -27.52
C TYR A 261 16.05 15.05 -26.34
N VAL A 262 16.14 14.41 -25.17
CA VAL A 262 15.23 14.64 -24.04
C VAL A 262 15.92 15.31 -22.85
N LEU A 263 17.17 14.96 -22.54
CA LEU A 263 17.83 15.41 -21.31
C LEU A 263 17.96 16.94 -21.27
N ASN A 264 17.64 17.55 -20.13
CA ASN A 264 17.60 18.99 -19.88
C ASN A 264 16.61 19.78 -20.77
N LYS A 265 15.74 19.12 -21.54
CA LYS A 265 14.62 19.81 -22.20
C LYS A 265 13.57 20.21 -21.17
N THR A 266 12.79 21.22 -21.55
CA THR A 266 11.71 21.76 -20.73
C THR A 266 10.42 21.69 -21.53
N LEU A 267 9.40 21.04 -20.96
CA LEU A 267 8.05 21.00 -21.50
C LEU A 267 7.22 22.11 -20.82
N ASN A 268 6.70 23.03 -21.63
CA ASN A 268 5.83 24.13 -21.18
C ASN A 268 4.35 23.77 -21.31
N ARG A 269 3.49 24.42 -20.53
CA ARG A 269 2.03 24.14 -20.53
C ARG A 269 1.31 24.45 -21.85
N ASP A 270 1.87 25.32 -22.69
CA ASP A 270 1.35 25.62 -24.03
C ASP A 270 1.79 24.62 -25.10
N MET A 271 2.73 23.74 -24.78
CA MET A 271 3.16 22.66 -25.67
C MET A 271 2.19 21.49 -25.61
N LYS A 272 2.18 20.69 -26.68
CA LYS A 272 1.43 19.42 -26.71
C LYS A 272 2.02 18.46 -25.70
N GLY A 273 1.34 18.16 -24.60
CA GLY A 273 1.96 17.37 -23.54
C GLY A 273 0.96 16.67 -22.64
N VAL A 274 0.67 15.41 -22.93
CA VAL A 274 -0.12 14.54 -22.03
C VAL A 274 0.49 14.45 -20.62
N SER A 275 1.78 14.75 -20.47
CA SER A 275 2.43 14.82 -19.16
C SER A 275 1.78 15.82 -18.21
N PHE A 276 1.28 16.97 -18.69
CA PHE A 276 0.55 17.90 -17.82
C PHE A 276 -0.82 17.38 -17.41
N ALA A 277 -1.48 16.56 -18.24
CA ALA A 277 -2.71 15.88 -17.82
C ALA A 277 -2.47 14.92 -16.64
N ALA A 278 -1.32 14.23 -16.63
CA ALA A 278 -0.92 13.40 -15.49
C ALA A 278 -0.61 14.25 -14.25
N VAL A 279 0.03 15.41 -14.42
CA VAL A 279 0.33 16.34 -13.32
C VAL A 279 -0.95 16.91 -12.71
N ASP A 280 -1.85 17.42 -13.54
CA ASP A 280 -3.06 18.11 -13.07
C ASP A 280 -4.07 17.12 -12.46
N SER A 281 -4.16 15.89 -12.97
CA SER A 281 -5.07 14.87 -12.44
C SER A 281 -4.50 14.06 -11.27
N GLY A 282 -3.17 13.95 -11.14
CA GLY A 282 -2.53 13.01 -10.23
C GLY A 282 -2.71 11.52 -10.61
N ILE A 283 -3.32 11.23 -11.77
CA ILE A 283 -3.64 9.88 -12.22
C ILE A 283 -2.76 9.52 -13.44
N PRO A 284 -2.24 8.27 -13.52
CA PRO A 284 -1.54 7.77 -14.69
C PRO A 284 -2.28 8.00 -16.01
N GLN A 285 -1.57 8.46 -17.04
CA GLN A 285 -2.10 8.66 -18.39
C GLN A 285 -1.52 7.60 -19.33
N HIS A 286 -2.37 6.73 -19.89
CA HIS A 286 -1.95 5.73 -20.88
C HIS A 286 -2.47 6.09 -22.26
N VAL A 287 -1.55 6.20 -23.22
CA VAL A 287 -1.83 6.46 -24.63
C VAL A 287 -1.37 5.24 -25.44
N PRO A 288 -2.28 4.32 -25.82
CA PRO A 288 -1.91 3.10 -26.54
C PRO A 288 -1.32 3.33 -27.94
N ARG A 289 -1.73 4.42 -28.61
CA ARG A 289 -1.32 4.76 -29.98
C ARG A 289 -0.99 6.25 -30.08
N VAL A 290 0.27 6.58 -29.81
CA VAL A 290 0.73 7.97 -29.70
C VAL A 290 0.59 8.76 -31.01
N GLN A 291 0.62 8.10 -32.16
CA GLN A 291 0.47 8.74 -33.46
C GLN A 291 -0.90 9.42 -33.67
N TYR A 292 -1.95 8.99 -32.97
CA TYR A 292 -3.32 9.47 -33.18
C TYR A 292 -3.85 10.38 -32.07
N HIS A 293 -3.14 10.54 -30.96
CA HIS A 293 -3.65 11.26 -29.78
C HIS A 293 -3.66 12.80 -29.96
N GLY A 294 -2.81 13.35 -30.83
CA GLY A 294 -2.77 14.79 -31.14
C GLY A 294 -2.15 15.71 -30.07
N ASN A 295 -2.02 15.26 -28.82
CA ASN A 295 -1.47 16.00 -27.66
C ASN A 295 -0.16 15.38 -27.10
N ILE A 296 0.72 14.93 -27.99
CA ILE A 296 2.01 14.31 -27.63
C ILE A 296 3.16 15.20 -28.12
N GLN A 297 4.12 15.48 -27.24
CA GLN A 297 5.38 16.12 -27.62
C GLN A 297 6.36 15.04 -28.07
N PHE A 298 6.81 15.12 -29.32
CA PHE A 298 7.92 14.31 -29.81
C PHE A 298 9.20 15.14 -29.77
N TRP A 299 10.16 14.72 -28.92
CA TRP A 299 11.46 15.40 -28.80
C TRP A 299 12.43 15.01 -29.92
N ASN A 300 12.44 13.72 -30.30
CA ASN A 300 13.23 13.25 -31.42
C ASN A 300 12.54 13.63 -32.74
N LYS A 301 13.07 14.66 -33.40
CA LYS A 301 12.58 15.16 -34.69
C LYS A 301 13.17 14.41 -35.89
N ASP A 302 14.19 13.59 -35.69
CA ASP A 302 14.82 12.80 -36.76
C ASP A 302 13.91 11.65 -37.20
N ARG A 303 12.96 11.26 -36.34
CA ARG A 303 11.97 10.24 -36.62
C ARG A 303 10.82 10.79 -37.48
N LEU A 304 10.62 10.14 -38.62
CA LEU A 304 9.50 10.39 -39.54
C LEU A 304 8.15 10.13 -38.86
N GLU A 305 7.10 10.83 -39.29
CA GLU A 305 5.79 10.74 -38.64
C GLU A 305 5.17 9.35 -38.74
N GLU A 306 5.42 8.66 -39.85
CA GLU A 306 5.01 7.27 -40.10
C GLU A 306 5.66 6.25 -39.14
N ASP A 307 6.81 6.60 -38.56
CA ASP A 307 7.57 5.78 -37.62
C ASP A 307 7.29 6.14 -36.15
N ARG A 308 6.41 7.11 -35.88
CA ARG A 308 5.97 7.49 -34.52
C ARG A 308 4.90 6.54 -33.99
N LYS A 309 5.08 5.24 -34.21
CA LYS A 309 4.17 4.19 -33.74
C LYS A 309 4.63 3.68 -32.39
N GLY A 310 3.74 3.71 -31.42
CA GLY A 310 4.05 3.21 -30.08
C GLY A 310 2.97 3.57 -29.07
N SER A 311 3.23 3.17 -27.85
CA SER A 311 2.44 3.49 -26.67
C SER A 311 3.27 4.36 -25.74
N LEU A 312 2.60 5.24 -25.00
CA LEU A 312 3.20 6.07 -23.96
C LEU A 312 2.40 5.89 -22.68
N ILE A 313 3.08 5.76 -21.55
CA ILE A 313 2.50 5.87 -20.22
C ILE A 313 3.20 7.02 -19.51
N VAL A 314 2.43 7.92 -18.92
CA VAL A 314 2.96 8.96 -18.03
C VAL A 314 2.41 8.74 -16.63
N LEU A 315 3.33 8.55 -15.68
CA LEU A 315 3.06 8.29 -14.28
C LEU A 315 3.39 9.55 -13.47
N PRO A 316 2.43 10.18 -12.79
CA PRO A 316 2.74 11.30 -11.91
C PRO A 316 3.54 10.81 -10.70
N LEU A 317 4.56 11.56 -10.32
CA LEU A 317 5.35 11.32 -9.10
C LEU A 317 4.74 12.15 -7.97
N ILE A 318 4.34 11.48 -6.89
CA ILE A 318 3.50 12.05 -5.84
C ILE A 318 4.22 11.94 -4.50
N ASP A 319 4.29 13.03 -3.74
CA ASP A 319 4.87 13.04 -2.41
C ASP A 319 3.91 12.50 -1.33
N ALA A 320 4.42 12.36 -0.10
CA ALA A 320 3.63 11.94 1.05
C ALA A 320 2.44 12.88 1.37
N GLN A 321 2.46 14.13 0.88
CA GLN A 321 1.39 15.11 1.02
C GLN A 321 0.39 15.09 -0.16
N GLN A 322 0.44 14.06 -1.01
CA GLN A 322 -0.41 13.92 -2.21
C GLN A 322 -0.20 15.02 -3.26
N ARG A 323 0.97 15.65 -3.27
CA ARG A 323 1.32 16.67 -4.28
C ARG A 323 2.12 16.03 -5.39
N VAL A 324 1.76 16.34 -6.63
CA VAL A 324 2.55 15.91 -7.79
C VAL A 324 3.77 16.81 -7.92
N PHE A 325 4.97 16.23 -7.93
CA PHE A 325 6.22 16.97 -8.07
C PHE A 325 6.98 16.64 -9.38
N GLY A 326 6.47 15.72 -10.19
CA GLY A 326 7.10 15.33 -11.44
C GLY A 326 6.35 14.21 -12.15
N THR A 327 7.00 13.63 -13.16
CA THR A 327 6.47 12.54 -13.96
C THR A 327 7.55 11.52 -14.31
N LEU A 328 7.24 10.24 -14.27
CA LEU A 328 7.97 9.16 -14.92
C LEU A 328 7.21 8.78 -16.20
N SER A 329 7.83 8.94 -17.36
CA SER A 329 7.23 8.56 -18.65
C SER A 329 7.96 7.35 -19.22
N ILE A 330 7.21 6.39 -19.78
CA ILE A 330 7.75 5.23 -20.49
C ILE A 330 7.05 5.13 -21.85
N ASP A 331 7.82 4.99 -22.92
CA ASP A 331 7.29 4.78 -24.26
C ASP A 331 7.95 3.60 -24.98
N THR A 332 7.28 3.13 -26.02
CA THR A 332 7.75 2.04 -26.89
C THR A 332 8.05 2.51 -28.31
N LEU A 333 8.34 3.81 -28.52
CA LEU A 333 8.66 4.32 -29.85
C LEU A 333 9.91 3.63 -30.41
N ARG A 334 10.83 3.16 -29.57
CA ARG A 334 11.99 2.40 -30.02
C ARG A 334 11.67 0.97 -30.48
N GLU A 335 10.46 0.47 -30.28
CA GLU A 335 10.05 -0.87 -30.70
C GLU A 335 9.62 -0.86 -32.18
N PRO A 336 10.38 -1.48 -33.10
CA PRO A 336 10.02 -1.52 -34.51
C PRO A 336 8.88 -2.49 -34.82
N ARG A 337 8.53 -3.40 -33.89
CA ARG A 337 7.48 -4.40 -34.08
C ARG A 337 6.09 -3.83 -33.78
N ASP A 338 5.06 -4.40 -34.44
CA ASP A 338 3.65 -4.03 -34.20
C ASP A 338 3.16 -4.32 -32.77
N ARG A 339 3.90 -5.11 -31.98
CA ARG A 339 3.62 -5.37 -30.56
C ARG A 339 4.17 -4.27 -29.65
N ASN A 340 3.92 -3.02 -29.99
CA ASN A 340 4.41 -1.85 -29.27
C ASN A 340 3.40 -1.30 -28.24
N ILE A 341 2.24 -1.93 -28.06
CA ILE A 341 1.27 -1.54 -27.03
C ILE A 341 1.63 -2.21 -25.70
N PHE A 342 1.61 -1.45 -24.61
CA PHE A 342 1.79 -2.00 -23.27
C PHE A 342 0.64 -2.93 -22.88
N LEU A 343 1.00 -4.08 -22.31
CA LEU A 343 0.09 -5.03 -21.70
C LEU A 343 -0.30 -4.55 -20.30
N SER A 344 -1.48 -4.95 -19.82
CA SER A 344 -1.97 -4.53 -18.49
C SER A 344 -0.96 -4.83 -17.37
N HIS A 345 -0.31 -5.99 -17.40
CA HIS A 345 0.68 -6.35 -16.38
C HIS A 345 1.96 -5.49 -16.43
N GLU A 346 2.32 -4.90 -17.58
CA GLU A 346 3.44 -3.96 -17.70
C GLU A 346 3.05 -2.63 -17.05
N ILE A 347 1.85 -2.13 -17.38
CA ILE A 347 1.30 -0.89 -16.83
C ILE A 347 1.26 -0.95 -15.30
N SER A 348 0.72 -2.03 -14.71
CA SER A 348 0.63 -2.21 -13.27
C SER A 348 2.01 -2.15 -12.62
N PHE A 349 3.00 -2.84 -13.18
CA PHE A 349 4.36 -2.85 -12.61
C PHE A 349 5.05 -1.50 -12.71
N TYR A 350 4.89 -0.77 -13.81
CA TYR A 350 5.51 0.54 -13.96
C TYR A 350 4.92 1.56 -13.00
N GLN A 351 3.61 1.49 -12.71
CA GLN A 351 2.98 2.29 -11.67
C GLN A 351 3.61 2.05 -10.30
N VAL A 352 3.91 0.79 -9.96
CA VAL A 352 4.56 0.45 -8.68
C VAL A 352 5.97 1.00 -8.62
N CYS A 353 6.75 0.86 -9.69
CA CYS A 353 8.14 1.37 -9.76
C CYS A 353 8.24 2.89 -9.49
N ARG A 354 7.16 3.65 -9.71
CA ARG A 354 7.16 5.10 -9.45
C ARG A 354 7.22 5.43 -7.96
N ASN A 355 6.72 4.54 -7.09
CA ASN A 355 6.50 4.85 -5.67
C ASN A 355 7.82 5.00 -4.90
N ASP A 356 8.89 4.38 -5.38
CA ASP A 356 10.23 4.43 -4.76
C ASP A 356 11.08 5.60 -5.25
N ILE A 357 10.50 6.51 -6.03
CA ILE A 357 11.13 7.76 -6.47
C ILE A 357 10.71 8.86 -5.49
N TYR A 358 11.40 8.98 -4.36
CA TYR A 358 11.22 10.06 -3.37
C TYR A 358 12.57 10.62 -2.92
#